data_AF-A0A931CW95-F1
#
_entry.id   AF-A0A931CW95-F1
#
_cell.length_a   1.000
_cell.length_b   1.000
_cell.length_c   1.000
_cell.angle_alpha   90.00
_cell.angle_beta   90.00
_cell.angle_gamma   90.00
#
_symmetry.space_group_name_H-M   'P 1'
#
loop_
_entity.id
_entity.type
_entity.pdbx_description
1 polymer ?
#
loop_
_entity_poly.entity_id
_entity_poly.type
_entity_poly.pdbx_seq_one_letter_code
_entity_poly.pdbx_strand_id
1 'polypeptide(L)'
;MSTDLQKVVHGVGNQQWHGHTIAAWQLAQTSPHTLRAYTRTMTDFCSWLDARNMDLLNVTRPLLGGYRHSLAGAPATVAAKLAALSSFYRYALSADLALANPVELVKWPKVDADHSNTAGLTRDQAKALLAPAQADGC
;
A
#
# COMPACT_ATOMS: atom_id res chain seq x y z
N MET A 1 16.34 21.20 -6.58
CA MET A 1 15.72 20.83 -7.88
C MET A 1 16.33 19.50 -8.36
N SER A 2 16.03 18.37 -7.72
CA SER A 2 16.77 17.11 -7.94
C SER A 2 15.86 15.86 -7.95
N THR A 3 14.66 15.97 -8.50
CA THR A 3 13.72 14.83 -8.58
C THR A 3 13.50 14.35 -10.03
N ASP A 4 14.03 15.08 -11.01
CA ASP A 4 13.81 14.82 -12.44
C ASP A 4 14.74 13.72 -13.00
N LEU A 5 15.93 13.54 -12.41
CA LEU A 5 16.92 12.53 -12.83
C LEU A 5 16.64 11.11 -12.34
N GLN A 6 15.74 10.91 -11.36
CA GLN A 6 15.42 9.56 -10.87
C GLN A 6 14.40 8.83 -11.75
N LYS A 7 13.58 9.56 -12.52
CA LYS A 7 12.53 8.96 -13.37
C LYS A 7 13.03 8.31 -14.66
N VAL A 8 14.26 8.56 -15.08
CA VAL A 8 14.79 8.12 -16.38
C VAL A 8 15.60 6.80 -16.29
N VAL A 9 15.89 6.29 -15.09
CA VAL A 9 17.08 5.40 -14.88
C VAL A 9 16.77 3.93 -14.50
N HIS A 10 15.56 3.57 -14.08
CA HIS A 10 15.33 2.22 -13.56
C HIS A 10 15.09 1.18 -14.67
N GLY A 11 16.14 0.78 -15.40
CA GLY A 11 16.16 -0.50 -16.14
C GLY A 11 16.05 -1.73 -15.21
N VAL A 12 15.74 -1.52 -13.93
CA VAL A 12 15.72 -2.45 -12.82
C VAL A 12 14.39 -2.23 -12.07
N GLY A 13 13.58 -3.27 -11.86
CA GLY A 13 12.22 -3.12 -11.33
C GLY A 13 12.16 -2.62 -9.87
N ASN A 14 11.02 -2.08 -9.47
CA ASN A 14 10.77 -1.50 -8.14
C ASN A 14 11.17 -2.44 -6.99
N GLN A 15 10.90 -3.74 -7.12
CA GLN A 15 11.23 -4.71 -6.07
C GLN A 15 12.75 -4.87 -5.87
N GLN A 16 13.54 -4.72 -6.93
CA GLN A 16 15.00 -4.76 -6.86
C GLN A 16 15.56 -3.44 -6.34
N TRP A 17 15.08 -2.33 -6.89
CA TRP A 17 15.55 -1.00 -6.50
C TRP A 17 15.24 -0.69 -5.02
N HIS A 18 14.01 -0.98 -4.57
CA HIS A 18 13.56 -0.75 -3.19
C HIS A 18 13.68 -1.99 -2.29
N GLY A 19 14.38 -3.03 -2.75
CA GLY A 19 14.42 -4.33 -2.07
C GLY A 19 14.91 -4.24 -0.64
N HIS A 20 15.92 -3.39 -0.39
CA HIS A 20 16.43 -3.15 0.96
C HIS A 20 15.36 -2.54 1.88
N THR A 21 14.64 -1.52 1.43
CA THR A 21 13.58 -0.86 2.19
C THR A 21 12.41 -1.80 2.47
N ILE A 22 12.00 -2.59 1.48
CA ILE A 22 10.93 -3.58 1.64
C ILE A 22 11.34 -4.65 2.66
N ALA A 23 12.59 -5.14 2.59
CA ALA A 23 13.10 -6.13 3.53
C ALA A 23 13.21 -5.56 4.95
N ALA A 24 13.73 -4.33 5.11
CA ALA A 24 13.83 -3.67 6.41
C ALA A 24 12.44 -3.46 7.05
N TRP A 25 11.45 -3.05 6.25
CA TRP A 25 10.06 -2.96 6.69
C TRP A 25 9.48 -4.30 7.14
N GLN A 26 9.75 -5.38 6.38
CA GLN A 26 9.30 -6.73 6.72
C GLN A 26 9.93 -7.22 8.03
N LEU A 27 11.23 -7.00 8.22
CA LEU A 27 11.93 -7.35 9.46
C LEU A 27 11.40 -6.59 10.68
N ALA A 28 10.85 -5.39 10.48
CA ALA A 28 10.20 -4.62 11.54
C ALA A 28 8.79 -5.13 11.91
N GLN A 29 8.22 -6.11 11.20
CA GLN A 29 6.89 -6.65 11.49
C GLN A 29 6.94 -7.78 12.53
N THR A 30 6.13 -7.67 13.59
CA THR A 30 6.11 -8.64 14.70
C THR A 30 5.26 -9.90 14.43
N SER A 31 4.39 -9.91 13.39
CA SER A 31 3.46 -11.02 13.13
C SER A 31 3.83 -11.85 11.88
N PRO A 32 4.13 -13.16 12.03
CA PRO A 32 4.52 -14.03 10.91
C PRO A 32 3.41 -14.30 9.88
N HIS A 33 2.15 -14.40 10.32
CA HIS A 33 1.03 -14.69 9.43
C HIS A 33 0.74 -13.52 8.46
N THR A 34 1.13 -12.31 8.87
CA THR A 34 0.99 -11.06 8.11
C THR A 34 2.09 -10.89 7.07
N LEU A 35 3.27 -11.49 7.27
CA LEU A 35 4.43 -11.34 6.37
C LEU A 35 4.16 -11.89 4.97
N ARG A 36 3.58 -13.09 4.84
CA ARG A 36 3.31 -13.68 3.51
C ARG A 36 2.32 -12.85 2.70
N ALA A 37 1.25 -12.38 3.35
CA ALA A 37 0.25 -11.51 2.71
C ALA A 37 0.86 -10.17 2.29
N TYR A 38 1.76 -9.62 3.12
CA TYR A 38 2.47 -8.38 2.84
C TYR A 38 3.48 -8.53 1.71
N THR A 39 4.29 -9.59 1.71
CA THR A 39 5.22 -9.90 0.62
C THR A 39 4.48 -9.99 -0.71
N ARG A 40 3.40 -10.79 -0.77
CA ARG A 40 2.59 -10.91 -1.98
C ARG A 40 2.00 -9.58 -2.43
N THR A 41 1.48 -8.79 -1.48
CA THR A 41 0.92 -7.47 -1.79
C THR A 41 1.98 -6.53 -2.36
N MET A 42 3.19 -6.52 -1.81
CA MET A 42 4.28 -5.70 -2.30
C MET A 42 4.76 -6.15 -3.68
N THR A 43 4.88 -7.45 -3.93
CA THR A 43 5.23 -7.98 -5.25
C THR A 43 4.19 -7.60 -6.31
N ASP A 44 2.90 -7.80 -6.02
CA ASP A 44 1.81 -7.42 -6.93
C ASP A 44 1.84 -5.91 -7.23
N PHE A 45 2.04 -5.10 -6.20
CA PHE A 45 2.04 -3.65 -6.34
C PHE A 45 3.27 -3.12 -7.09
N CYS A 46 4.47 -3.61 -6.78
CA CYS A 46 5.69 -3.27 -7.52
C CYS A 46 5.55 -3.61 -9.00
N SER A 47 5.04 -4.81 -9.32
CA SER A 47 4.81 -5.23 -10.70
C SER A 47 3.81 -4.31 -11.42
N TRP A 48 2.77 -3.87 -10.73
CA TRP A 48 1.77 -2.96 -11.28
C TRP A 48 2.34 -1.56 -11.57
N LEU A 49 3.26 -1.08 -10.72
CA LEU A 49 3.99 0.18 -10.90
C LEU A 49 5.03 0.08 -12.02
N ASP A 50 5.79 -1.02 -12.07
CA ASP A 50 6.80 -1.30 -13.10
C ASP A 50 6.17 -1.25 -14.50
N ALA A 51 5.00 -1.88 -14.68
CA ALA A 51 4.25 -1.85 -15.93
C ALA A 51 3.82 -0.42 -16.38
N ARG A 52 3.93 0.57 -15.50
CA ARG A 52 3.58 1.98 -15.74
C ARG A 52 4.78 2.92 -15.63
N ASN A 53 5.99 2.39 -15.45
CA ASN A 53 7.21 3.15 -15.19
C ASN A 53 7.05 4.13 -14.01
N MET A 54 6.37 3.68 -12.95
CA MET A 54 6.13 4.47 -11.74
C MET A 54 7.03 3.97 -10.61
N ASP A 55 7.45 4.88 -9.74
CA ASP A 55 8.30 4.58 -8.60
C ASP A 55 7.48 4.35 -7.32
N LEU A 56 7.88 3.36 -6.51
CA LEU A 56 7.23 2.95 -5.26
C LEU A 56 7.19 4.06 -4.20
N LEU A 57 8.21 4.92 -4.10
CA LEU A 57 8.24 5.99 -3.10
C LEU A 57 7.60 7.28 -3.62
N ASN A 58 7.37 7.40 -4.93
CA ASN A 58 6.72 8.54 -5.58
C ASN A 58 5.26 8.29 -5.97
N VAL A 59 4.57 7.40 -5.25
CA VAL A 59 3.16 7.09 -5.51
C VAL A 59 2.25 8.22 -5.03
N THR A 60 1.40 8.69 -5.94
CA THR A 60 0.39 9.71 -5.65
C THR A 60 -0.98 9.09 -5.37
N ARG A 61 -1.89 9.87 -4.76
CA ARG A 61 -3.27 9.43 -4.47
C ARG A 61 -4.04 8.96 -5.72
N PRO A 62 -4.02 9.66 -6.88
CA PRO A 62 -4.68 9.17 -8.09
C PRO A 62 -4.12 7.83 -8.56
N LEU A 63 -2.81 7.65 -8.46
CA LEU A 63 -2.15 6.40 -8.84
C LEU A 63 -2.60 5.23 -7.94
N LEU A 64 -2.68 5.46 -6.63
CA LEU A 64 -3.23 4.47 -5.68
C LEU A 64 -4.70 4.16 -5.96
N GLY A 65 -5.51 5.16 -6.35
CA GLY A 65 -6.88 4.97 -6.80
C GLY A 65 -6.98 4.07 -8.04
N GLY A 66 -6.06 4.26 -9.00
CA GLY A 66 -5.92 3.41 -10.18
C GLY A 66 -5.55 1.96 -9.81
N TYR A 67 -4.61 1.78 -8.87
CA TYR A 67 -4.28 0.45 -8.36
C TYR A 67 -5.51 -0.22 -7.71
N ARG A 68 -6.21 0.49 -6.81
CA ARG A 68 -7.43 -0.02 -6.17
C ARG A 68 -8.48 -0.47 -7.19
N HIS A 69 -8.69 0.30 -8.27
CA HIS A 69 -9.65 -0.06 -9.32
C HIS A 69 -9.21 -1.29 -10.13
N SER A 70 -7.90 -1.53 -10.25
CA SER A 70 -7.37 -2.72 -10.93
C SER A 70 -7.45 -4.01 -10.09
N LEU A 71 -7.76 -3.91 -8.80
CA LEU A 71 -7.88 -5.08 -7.93
C LEU A 71 -9.23 -5.77 -8.14
N ALA A 72 -9.19 -7.08 -8.38
CA ALA A 72 -10.35 -7.95 -8.36
C ALA A 72 -10.42 -8.75 -7.05
N GLY A 73 -11.64 -9.13 -6.64
CA GLY A 73 -11.90 -9.99 -5.49
C GLY A 73 -12.85 -9.38 -4.48
N ALA A 74 -13.01 -10.08 -3.35
CA ALA A 74 -13.89 -9.64 -2.27
C ALA A 74 -13.41 -8.31 -1.65
N PRO A 75 -14.32 -7.47 -1.14
CA PRO A 75 -13.96 -6.22 -0.46
C PRO A 75 -12.92 -6.39 0.65
N ALA A 76 -12.99 -7.51 1.39
CA ALA A 76 -12.02 -7.86 2.44
C ALA A 76 -10.60 -8.04 1.88
N THR A 77 -10.46 -8.65 0.70
CA THR A 77 -9.15 -8.85 0.04
C THR A 77 -8.55 -7.52 -0.41
N VAL A 78 -9.38 -6.63 -0.97
CA VAL A 78 -8.94 -5.27 -1.37
C VAL A 78 -8.51 -4.48 -0.14
N ALA A 79 -9.31 -4.52 0.94
CA ALA A 79 -8.98 -3.85 2.20
C ALA A 79 -7.66 -4.38 2.79
N ALA A 80 -7.44 -5.70 2.78
CA ALA A 80 -6.19 -6.31 3.25
C ALA A 80 -4.96 -5.83 2.45
N LYS A 81 -5.07 -5.75 1.12
CA LYS A 81 -4.00 -5.21 0.26
C LYS A 81 -3.71 -3.74 0.57
N LEU A 82 -4.74 -2.91 0.71
CA LEU A 82 -4.56 -1.49 1.05
C LEU A 82 -4.00 -1.29 2.46
N ALA A 83 -4.37 -2.14 3.42
CA ALA A 83 -3.82 -2.13 4.76
C ALA A 83 -2.32 -2.43 4.78
N ALA A 84 -1.88 -3.41 3.98
CA ALA A 84 -0.46 -3.72 3.82
C ALA A 84 0.31 -2.53 3.24
N LEU A 85 -0.20 -1.89 2.18
CA LEU A 85 0.40 -0.68 1.61
C LEU A 85 0.46 0.46 2.64
N SER A 86 -0.62 0.69 3.39
CA SER A 86 -0.61 1.72 4.43
C SER A 86 0.43 1.43 5.50
N SER A 87 0.65 0.17 5.88
CA SER A 87 1.69 -0.21 6.84
C SER A 87 3.08 0.09 6.28
N PHE A 88 3.34 -0.24 5.01
CA PHE A 88 4.59 0.06 4.33
C PHE A 88 4.86 1.58 4.28
N TYR A 89 3.90 2.39 3.84
CA TYR A 89 4.11 3.84 3.74
C TYR A 89 4.26 4.53 5.10
N ARG A 90 3.61 4.02 6.15
CA ARG A 90 3.87 4.51 7.52
C ARG A 90 5.31 4.24 7.95
N TYR A 91 5.85 3.06 7.63
CA TYR A 91 7.25 2.75 7.87
C TYR A 91 8.17 3.65 7.03
N ALA A 92 7.90 3.80 5.73
CA ALA A 92 8.69 4.64 4.84
C ALA A 92 8.70 6.11 5.30
N LEU A 93 7.58 6.61 5.83
CA LEU A 93 7.51 7.93 6.48
C LEU A 93 8.38 8.00 7.73
N SER A 94 8.31 7.01 8.61
CA SER A 94 9.12 7.00 9.84
C SER A 94 10.62 6.86 9.58
N ALA A 95 11.00 6.44 8.37
CA ALA A 95 12.37 6.33 7.91
C ALA A 95 12.78 7.48 6.96
N ASP A 96 11.97 8.54 6.83
CA ASP A 96 12.20 9.69 5.95
C ASP A 96 12.40 9.34 4.46
N LEU A 97 11.86 8.19 4.01
CA LEU A 97 11.96 7.70 2.63
C LEU A 97 10.78 8.15 1.75
N ALA A 98 9.61 8.38 2.37
CA ALA A 98 8.41 8.85 1.69
C ALA A 98 7.97 10.19 2.29
N LEU A 99 7.44 11.07 1.45
CA LEU A 99 6.95 12.38 1.88
C LEU A 99 5.52 12.35 2.43
N ALA A 100 4.74 11.35 2.02
CA ALA A 100 3.39 11.14 2.52
C ALA A 100 2.95 9.68 2.37
N ASN A 101 1.90 9.30 3.10
CA ASN A 101 1.23 8.03 2.91
C ASN A 101 0.05 8.22 1.95
N PRO A 102 0.13 7.75 0.68
CA PRO A 102 -0.93 7.94 -0.31
C PRO A 102 -2.25 7.24 0.10
N VAL A 103 -2.20 6.25 0.99
CA VAL A 103 -3.38 5.55 1.51
C VAL A 103 -4.12 6.41 2.56
N GLU A 104 -3.40 7.23 3.32
CA GLU A 104 -3.97 8.10 4.36
C GLU A 104 -4.31 9.51 3.83
N LEU A 105 -3.73 9.93 2.70
CA LEU A 105 -4.13 11.13 1.95
C LEU A 105 -5.55 11.06 1.36
N VAL A 106 -6.35 10.07 1.77
CA VAL A 106 -7.77 9.90 1.44
C VAL A 106 -8.66 10.79 2.34
N LYS A 107 -8.16 11.94 2.84
CA LYS A 107 -9.04 13.06 3.24
C LYS A 107 -9.33 13.90 2.00
N TRP A 108 -10.56 13.79 1.53
CA TRP A 108 -11.08 14.38 0.31
C TRP A 108 -11.14 15.92 0.38
N PRO A 109 -10.83 16.67 -0.69
CA PRO A 109 -11.49 17.93 -0.97
C PRO A 109 -13.00 17.66 -1.11
N LYS A 110 -13.83 18.49 -0.48
CA LYS A 110 -15.29 18.42 -0.54
C LYS A 110 -15.74 18.64 -2.00
N VAL A 111 -15.85 17.55 -2.74
CA VAL A 111 -16.52 17.50 -4.05
C VAL A 111 -17.84 16.80 -3.79
N ASP A 112 -18.90 17.46 -4.25
CA ASP A 112 -20.28 17.20 -3.91
C ASP A 112 -20.70 15.74 -3.93
N ALA A 113 -21.57 15.45 -2.97
CA ALA A 113 -22.14 14.18 -2.65
C ALA A 113 -22.99 13.64 -3.80
N ASP A 114 -22.41 12.80 -4.64
CA ASP A 114 -23.09 11.65 -5.23
C ASP A 114 -22.06 10.62 -5.70
N HIS A 115 -22.13 9.43 -5.12
CA HIS A 115 -21.34 8.23 -5.43
C HIS A 115 -19.86 8.21 -5.00
N SER A 116 -19.59 7.70 -3.79
CA SER A 116 -18.80 6.46 -3.59
C SER A 116 -18.47 6.28 -2.10
N ASN A 117 -19.23 5.39 -1.45
CA ASN A 117 -19.11 5.05 -0.05
C ASN A 117 -17.88 4.15 0.19
N THR A 118 -16.70 4.74 0.34
CA THR A 118 -15.55 4.02 0.93
C THR A 118 -14.75 4.98 1.80
N ALA A 119 -15.25 5.17 3.02
CA ALA A 119 -14.51 5.79 4.11
C ALA A 119 -13.20 5.01 4.33
N GLY A 120 -12.10 5.75 4.42
CA GLY A 120 -10.75 5.21 4.60
C GLY A 120 -10.65 4.44 5.91
N LEU A 121 -10.30 3.16 5.80
CA LEU A 121 -10.16 2.25 6.92
C LEU A 121 -8.97 2.67 7.79
N THR A 122 -9.21 2.98 9.06
CA THR A 122 -8.14 3.28 10.02
C THR A 122 -7.39 1.99 10.41
N ARG A 123 -6.16 2.13 10.94
CA ARG A 123 -5.29 1.01 11.34
C ARG A 123 -6.02 -0.04 12.21
N ASP A 124 -6.87 0.42 13.12
CA ASP A 124 -7.62 -0.44 14.03
C ASP A 124 -8.77 -1.16 13.30
N GLN A 125 -9.43 -0.51 12.34
CA GLN A 125 -10.43 -1.15 11.50
C GLN A 125 -9.81 -2.22 10.59
N ALA A 126 -8.59 -2.00 10.10
CA ALA A 126 -7.91 -2.97 9.25
C ALA A 126 -7.47 -4.19 10.06
N LYS A 127 -7.04 -3.97 11.30
CA LYS A 127 -6.71 -5.04 12.24
C LYS A 127 -7.95 -5.83 12.67
N ALA A 128 -9.09 -5.15 12.85
CA ALA A 128 -10.36 -5.80 13.17
C ALA A 128 -10.92 -6.66 12.01
N LEU A 129 -10.74 -6.23 10.76
CA LEU A 129 -11.12 -7.03 9.58
C LEU A 129 -10.22 -8.25 9.32
N LEU A 130 -9.00 -8.22 9.85
CA LEU A 130 -8.02 -9.30 9.73
C LEU A 130 -7.96 -10.20 10.97
N ALA A 131 -8.80 -9.94 11.98
CA ALA A 131 -8.94 -10.85 13.10
C ALA A 131 -9.56 -12.16 12.59
N PRO A 132 -8.95 -13.33 12.89
CA PRO A 132 -9.59 -14.60 12.55
C PRO A 132 -10.93 -14.64 13.28
N ALA A 133 -12.01 -14.88 12.53
CA ALA A 133 -13.29 -15.25 13.12
C ALA A 133 -13.06 -16.56 13.88
N GLN A 134 -12.80 -16.47 15.19
CA GLN A 134 -12.97 -17.61 16.06
C GLN A 134 -14.48 -17.80 16.15
N ALA A 135 -15.00 -18.70 15.32
CA ALA A 135 -16.34 -19.19 15.50
C ALA A 135 -16.38 -19.91 16.84
N ASP A 136 -17.18 -19.35 17.74
CA ASP A 136 -17.68 -20.02 18.93
C ASP A 136 -18.28 -21.37 18.52
N GLY A 137 -17.57 -22.45 18.82
CA GLY A 137 -18.08 -23.81 18.77
C GLY A 137 -18.38 -24.26 20.20
N CYS A 138 -19.66 -24.49 20.46
CA CYS A 138 -20.22 -25.04 21.70
C CYS A 138 -19.54 -26.33 22.17
#